data_AF-A0A956CQ37-F1
#
_entry.id   AF-A0A956CQ37-F1
#
_cell.length_a   1.000
_cell.length_b   1.000
_cell.length_c   1.000
_cell.angle_alpha   90.00
_cell.angle_beta   90.00
_cell.angle_gamma   90.00
#
_symmetry.space_group_name_H-M   'P 1'
#
loop_
_entity.id
_entity.type
_entity.pdbx_description
1 polymer ?
#
loop_
_entity_poly.entity_id
_entity_poly.type
_entity_poly.pdbx_seq_one_letter_code
_entity_poly.pdbx_strand_id
1 'polypeptide(L)'
;IDDAYAGDHPVPVRRLVYRVTLHMPPGFGDAAGSLTRATAELYIDVSDERLRARFDGPGWPVSAANQVRIGSRTGAYVFDAMGGRPYAAGQLASWFFGGSVKARHLPPLGVVPPPDAERSGPGALVCALLAEWAGQPREALAHRCDRGGSPLRFRIGPWRGERTADVAEQLPRHELRADHLEPPIRTPSPRDALIVTHTTLARLRKTRADAEFGALDAKNATDARALLTINGTPVRWLDPGEGAVISGLPKGGYSIGAMRPFGNPVRPPRYVVVPGAFVID
;
A
#
# COMPACT_ATOMS: atom_id res chain seq x y z
N ILE A 1 -13.54 9.93 -21.60
CA ILE A 1 -14.77 9.22 -21.21
C ILE A 1 -14.68 7.86 -21.90
N ASP A 2 -14.75 6.75 -21.14
CA ASP A 2 -14.50 5.37 -21.61
C ASP A 2 -15.82 4.64 -21.91
N ASP A 3 -16.67 5.23 -22.76
CA ASP A 3 -18.02 4.73 -23.07
C ASP A 3 -18.03 3.32 -23.66
N ALA A 4 -16.93 2.92 -24.32
CA ALA A 4 -16.75 1.57 -24.82
C ALA A 4 -16.86 0.51 -23.70
N TYR A 5 -16.59 0.89 -22.46
CA TYR A 5 -16.65 0.03 -21.29
C TYR A 5 -17.90 0.22 -20.43
N ALA A 6 -18.91 1.01 -20.84
CA ALA A 6 -20.10 1.29 -20.01
C ALA A 6 -21.14 0.15 -19.91
N GLY A 7 -20.92 -0.98 -20.59
CA GLY A 7 -21.89 -2.10 -20.64
C GLY A 7 -21.71 -3.16 -19.54
N ASP A 8 -22.74 -3.98 -19.35
CA ASP A 8 -22.75 -5.10 -18.38
C ASP A 8 -22.29 -6.44 -18.97
N HIS A 9 -21.96 -6.48 -20.26
CA HIS A 9 -21.56 -7.73 -20.88
C HIS A 9 -20.29 -8.29 -20.23
N PRO A 10 -20.24 -9.61 -20.00
CA PRO A 10 -19.11 -10.24 -19.34
C PRO A 10 -17.86 -10.15 -20.22
N VAL A 11 -16.74 -9.80 -19.60
CA VAL A 11 -15.42 -9.74 -20.21
C VAL A 11 -14.49 -10.71 -19.48
N PRO A 12 -13.73 -11.53 -20.21
CA PRO A 12 -12.77 -12.44 -19.60
C PRO A 12 -11.66 -11.62 -18.92
N VAL A 13 -11.37 -11.96 -17.67
CA VAL A 13 -10.29 -11.37 -16.89
C VAL A 13 -9.46 -12.45 -16.20
N ARG A 14 -8.25 -12.08 -15.82
CA ARG A 14 -7.46 -12.79 -14.81
C ARG A 14 -7.57 -12.02 -13.51
N ARG A 15 -8.07 -12.69 -12.46
CA ARG A 15 -8.02 -12.20 -11.08
C ARG A 15 -6.76 -12.71 -10.41
N LEU A 16 -5.85 -11.78 -10.13
CA LEU A 16 -4.61 -12.04 -9.39
C LEU A 16 -4.80 -11.59 -7.95
N VAL A 17 -4.30 -12.37 -7.01
CA VAL A 17 -4.19 -11.98 -5.61
C VAL A 17 -2.73 -12.02 -5.22
N TYR A 18 -2.23 -10.90 -4.70
CA TYR A 18 -0.91 -10.83 -4.09
C TYR A 18 -1.05 -10.66 -2.59
N ARG A 19 -0.41 -11.53 -1.83
CA ARG A 19 -0.13 -11.26 -0.42
C ARG A 19 1.04 -10.30 -0.36
N VAL A 20 0.83 -9.13 0.22
CA VAL A 20 1.83 -8.08 0.33
C VAL A 20 2.26 -7.93 1.78
N THR A 21 3.57 -8.00 2.01
CA THR A 21 4.20 -7.86 3.31
C THR A 21 5.05 -6.61 3.34
N LEU A 22 4.90 -5.79 4.38
CA LEU A 22 5.78 -4.67 4.67
C LEU A 22 7.01 -5.17 5.47
N HIS A 23 8.19 -5.04 4.89
CA HIS A 23 9.45 -5.36 5.56
C HIS A 23 10.08 -4.11 6.16
N MET A 24 10.14 -4.07 7.49
CA MET A 24 10.77 -2.97 8.21
C MET A 24 12.29 -2.93 7.94
N PRO A 25 12.86 -1.77 7.59
CA PRO A 25 14.31 -1.61 7.48
C PRO A 25 15.00 -1.86 8.83
N PRO A 26 16.23 -2.42 8.86
CA PRO A 26 16.91 -2.77 10.11
C PRO A 26 17.04 -1.62 11.11
N GLY A 27 17.22 -0.38 10.61
CA GLY A 27 17.33 0.81 11.44
C GLY A 27 16.07 1.20 12.23
N PHE A 28 14.93 0.55 11.97
CA PHE A 28 13.67 0.77 12.71
C PHE A 28 13.42 -0.28 13.79
N GLY A 29 14.23 -1.33 13.88
CA GLY A 29 14.12 -2.39 14.88
C GLY A 29 14.30 -3.79 14.29
N ASP A 30 14.51 -4.77 15.18
CA ASP A 30 14.83 -6.14 14.79
C ASP A 30 13.58 -6.89 14.30
N ALA A 31 13.55 -7.22 13.01
CA ALA A 31 12.49 -8.00 12.39
C ALA A 31 12.34 -9.42 13.00
N ALA A 32 13.35 -9.90 13.75
CA ALA A 32 13.33 -11.18 14.43
C ALA A 32 12.44 -11.20 15.69
N GLY A 33 12.14 -10.04 16.28
CA GLY A 33 11.28 -9.90 17.48
C GLY A 33 9.93 -9.21 17.23
N SER A 34 9.65 -8.76 16.00
CA SER A 34 8.38 -8.13 15.66
C SER A 34 7.23 -9.12 15.80
N LEU A 35 6.32 -8.86 16.74
CA LEU A 35 5.13 -9.69 17.02
C LEU A 35 4.20 -9.83 15.80
N THR A 36 4.32 -8.96 14.80
CA THR A 36 3.48 -9.00 13.59
C THR A 36 4.21 -8.40 12.40
N ARG A 37 4.17 -9.06 11.24
CA ARG A 37 4.47 -8.40 9.96
C ARG A 37 3.16 -7.81 9.46
N ALA A 38 3.16 -6.54 9.08
CA ALA A 38 1.98 -5.95 8.44
C ALA A 38 1.80 -6.60 7.07
N THR A 39 0.81 -7.49 6.99
CA THR A 39 0.40 -8.17 5.77
C THR A 39 -0.93 -7.62 5.30
N ALA A 40 -1.08 -7.50 3.99
CA ALA A 40 -2.26 -7.02 3.32
C ALA A 40 -2.42 -7.75 1.99
N GLU A 41 -3.55 -7.61 1.33
CA GLU A 41 -3.82 -8.23 0.03
C GLU A 41 -3.99 -7.16 -1.05
N LEU A 42 -3.47 -7.46 -2.24
CA LEU A 42 -3.67 -6.67 -3.45
C LEU A 42 -4.41 -7.55 -4.45
N TYR A 43 -5.63 -7.15 -4.75
CA TYR A 43 -6.48 -7.78 -5.75
C TYR A 43 -6.30 -7.04 -7.07
N ILE A 44 -6.01 -7.77 -8.14
CA ILE A 44 -5.86 -7.21 -9.49
C ILE A 44 -6.77 -7.98 -10.43
N ASP A 45 -7.78 -7.31 -10.96
CA ASP A 45 -8.59 -7.80 -12.08
C ASP A 45 -7.98 -7.23 -13.36
N VAL A 46 -7.50 -8.08 -14.27
CA VAL A 46 -6.79 -7.63 -15.47
C VAL A 46 -7.28 -8.36 -16.72
N SER A 47 -7.57 -7.57 -17.75
CA SER A 47 -7.84 -7.98 -19.13
C SER A 47 -6.67 -7.56 -20.03
N ASP A 48 -6.75 -7.77 -21.33
CA ASP A 48 -5.68 -7.36 -22.26
C ASP A 48 -5.51 -5.83 -22.34
N GLU A 49 -6.57 -5.06 -22.08
CA GLU A 49 -6.56 -3.59 -22.24
C GLU A 49 -6.77 -2.79 -20.97
N ARG A 50 -7.28 -3.43 -19.91
CA ARG A 50 -7.71 -2.76 -18.68
C ARG A 50 -7.29 -3.55 -17.45
N LEU A 51 -6.92 -2.81 -16.41
CA LEU A 51 -6.59 -3.33 -15.10
C LEU A 51 -7.32 -2.53 -14.04
N ARG A 52 -7.87 -3.23 -13.05
CA ARG A 52 -8.38 -2.67 -11.79
C ARG A 52 -7.64 -3.30 -10.61
N ALA A 53 -7.07 -2.47 -9.75
CA ALA A 53 -6.43 -2.88 -8.51
C ALA A 53 -7.23 -2.40 -7.28
N ARG A 54 -7.40 -3.29 -6.30
CA ARG A 54 -8.05 -3.02 -5.01
C ARG A 54 -7.12 -3.45 -3.88
N PHE A 55 -7.10 -2.65 -2.83
CA PHE A 55 -6.25 -2.85 -1.66
C PHE A 55 -7.12 -3.44 -0.55
N ASP A 56 -6.63 -4.42 0.19
CA ASP A 56 -7.36 -4.98 1.33
C ASP A 56 -6.43 -5.26 2.51
N GLY A 57 -6.94 -5.07 3.72
CA GLY A 57 -6.21 -5.25 4.96
C GLY A 57 -5.48 -3.99 5.48
N PRO A 58 -5.18 -3.96 6.80
CA PRO A 58 -4.76 -2.76 7.50
C PRO A 58 -3.29 -2.37 7.25
N GLY A 59 -2.52 -3.23 6.56
CA GLY A 59 -1.13 -2.92 6.23
C GLY A 59 -0.97 -1.74 5.27
N TRP A 60 -1.96 -1.50 4.39
CA TRP A 60 -1.87 -0.47 3.36
C TRP A 60 -1.90 0.96 3.92
N PRO A 61 -1.15 1.91 3.31
CA PRO A 61 -1.28 3.34 3.59
C PRO A 61 -2.52 3.97 2.94
N VAL A 62 -3.38 3.16 2.33
CA VAL A 62 -4.58 3.56 1.60
C VAL A 62 -5.75 2.70 2.06
N SER A 63 -6.96 3.23 1.97
CA SER A 63 -8.17 2.53 2.38
C SER A 63 -8.46 1.32 1.51
N ALA A 64 -9.14 0.31 2.08
CA ALA A 64 -9.68 -0.80 1.32
C ALA A 64 -10.80 -0.39 0.34
N ALA A 65 -11.42 0.78 0.55
CA ALA A 65 -12.37 1.36 -0.40
C ALA A 65 -11.69 1.94 -1.65
N ASN A 66 -10.37 2.17 -1.60
CA ASN A 66 -9.66 2.82 -2.68
C ASN A 66 -9.37 1.85 -3.83
N GLN A 67 -9.39 2.37 -5.05
CA GLN A 67 -9.14 1.61 -6.26
C GLN A 67 -8.20 2.36 -7.20
N VAL A 68 -7.40 1.60 -7.95
CA VAL A 68 -6.60 2.11 -9.06
C VAL A 68 -7.06 1.44 -10.33
N ARG A 69 -7.25 2.21 -11.41
CA ARG A 69 -7.57 1.67 -12.73
C ARG A 69 -6.55 2.17 -13.76
N ILE A 70 -6.11 1.27 -14.64
CA ILE A 70 -5.12 1.55 -15.67
C ILE A 70 -5.62 0.99 -16.99
N GLY A 71 -5.51 1.80 -18.06
CA GLY A 71 -5.66 1.32 -19.42
C GLY A 71 -4.31 1.19 -20.13
N SER A 72 -4.25 0.32 -21.14
CA SER A 72 -3.05 0.13 -21.98
C SER A 72 -2.59 1.43 -22.66
N ARG A 73 -3.54 2.29 -23.06
CA ARG A 73 -3.30 3.57 -23.74
C ARG A 73 -3.56 4.80 -22.86
N THR A 74 -4.04 4.62 -21.64
CA THR A 74 -4.44 5.72 -20.74
C THR A 74 -3.59 5.72 -19.47
N GLY A 75 -3.56 6.87 -18.79
CA GLY A 75 -2.87 7.05 -17.51
C GLY A 75 -3.48 6.20 -16.38
N ALA A 76 -2.96 6.38 -15.18
CA ALA A 76 -3.58 5.78 -13.99
C ALA A 76 -4.73 6.65 -13.50
N TYR A 77 -5.79 6.01 -13.01
CA TYR A 77 -6.92 6.66 -12.36
C TYR A 77 -7.01 6.15 -10.93
N VAL A 78 -7.17 7.07 -9.99
CA VAL A 78 -7.36 6.75 -8.57
C VAL A 78 -8.78 7.08 -8.21
N PHE A 79 -9.38 6.22 -7.41
CA PHE A 79 -10.66 6.43 -6.78
C PHE A 79 -10.50 6.27 -5.28
N ASP A 80 -10.75 7.35 -4.55
CA ASP A 80 -10.73 7.37 -3.08
C ASP A 80 -11.88 8.26 -2.56
N ALA A 81 -11.82 8.62 -1.28
CA ALA A 81 -12.83 9.47 -0.65
C ALA A 81 -13.03 10.84 -1.34
N MET A 82 -12.05 11.31 -2.12
CA MET A 82 -12.16 12.56 -2.88
C MET A 82 -12.82 12.37 -4.27
N GLY A 83 -13.12 11.13 -4.66
CA GLY A 83 -13.67 10.79 -5.98
C GLY A 83 -12.63 10.23 -6.95
N GLY A 84 -13.03 10.08 -8.22
CA GLY A 84 -12.18 9.63 -9.31
C GLY A 84 -11.33 10.77 -9.89
N ARG A 85 -10.03 10.55 -10.11
CA ARG A 85 -9.15 11.51 -10.78
C ARG A 85 -8.01 10.85 -11.57
N PRO A 86 -7.58 11.44 -12.70
CA PRO A 86 -6.43 10.97 -13.44
C PRO A 86 -5.11 11.33 -12.76
N TYR A 87 -4.09 10.53 -13.00
CA TYR A 87 -2.69 10.78 -12.70
C TYR A 87 -1.87 10.68 -13.98
N ALA A 88 -0.95 11.62 -14.20
CA ALA A 88 -0.01 11.49 -15.30
C ALA A 88 0.97 10.33 -15.05
N ALA A 89 1.67 9.91 -16.09
CA ALA A 89 2.64 8.82 -16.00
C ALA A 89 3.67 9.06 -14.89
N GLY A 90 3.90 8.04 -14.06
CA GLY A 90 4.81 8.07 -12.91
C GLY A 90 4.27 8.85 -11.70
N GLN A 91 3.08 9.45 -11.77
CA GLN A 91 2.54 10.24 -10.67
C GLN A 91 1.70 9.43 -9.68
N LEU A 92 1.33 8.19 -9.98
CA LEU A 92 0.56 7.35 -9.05
C LEU A 92 1.28 7.17 -7.70
N ALA A 93 2.61 7.12 -7.71
CA ALA A 93 3.43 7.09 -6.49
C ALA A 93 3.12 8.24 -5.51
N SER A 94 2.77 9.43 -6.01
CA SER A 94 2.45 10.60 -5.16
C SER A 94 1.19 10.41 -4.34
N TRP A 95 0.18 9.74 -4.90
CA TRP A 95 -1.04 9.37 -4.17
C TRP A 95 -0.72 8.41 -3.02
N PHE A 96 0.07 7.38 -3.30
CA PHE A 96 0.49 6.41 -2.29
C PHE A 96 1.37 7.05 -1.21
N PHE A 97 2.20 8.02 -1.59
CA PHE A 97 3.05 8.81 -0.71
C PHE A 97 2.30 9.87 0.11
N GLY A 98 1.08 10.24 -0.30
CA GLY A 98 0.28 11.31 0.31
C GLY A 98 0.77 12.72 -0.05
N GLY A 99 1.55 12.88 -1.11
CA GLY A 99 2.16 14.15 -1.51
C GLY A 99 3.20 14.00 -2.62
N SER A 100 3.92 15.07 -2.95
CA SER A 100 4.94 15.06 -4.00
C SER A 100 6.12 14.15 -3.65
N VAL A 101 6.48 13.24 -4.56
CA VAL A 101 7.62 12.33 -4.39
C VAL A 101 8.86 12.93 -5.04
N LYS A 102 9.90 13.17 -4.23
CA LYS A 102 11.22 13.59 -4.74
C LYS A 102 11.91 12.37 -5.35
N ALA A 103 12.68 12.55 -6.42
CA ALA A 103 13.37 11.43 -7.11
C ALA A 103 14.21 10.54 -6.17
N ARG A 104 14.91 11.14 -5.20
CA ARG A 104 15.67 10.41 -4.16
C ARG A 104 14.82 9.56 -3.20
N HIS A 105 13.50 9.73 -3.21
CA HIS A 105 12.56 8.98 -2.40
C HIS A 105 11.83 7.88 -3.20
N LEU A 106 12.15 7.74 -4.49
CA LEU A 106 11.60 6.68 -5.30
C LEU A 106 12.20 5.33 -4.88
N PRO A 107 11.35 4.31 -4.70
CA PRO A 107 11.81 2.99 -4.28
C PRO A 107 12.56 2.28 -5.40
N PRO A 108 13.50 1.38 -5.06
CA PRO A 108 13.92 0.36 -6.00
C PRO A 108 12.74 -0.57 -6.32
N LEU A 109 12.63 -0.93 -7.61
CA LEU A 109 11.60 -1.81 -8.15
C LEU A 109 12.23 -3.10 -8.64
N GLY A 110 11.64 -4.23 -8.28
CA GLY A 110 12.06 -5.55 -8.76
C GLY A 110 10.86 -6.45 -8.98
N VAL A 111 10.91 -7.26 -10.03
CA VAL A 111 9.89 -8.26 -10.36
C VAL A 111 10.57 -9.60 -10.63
N VAL A 112 9.93 -10.68 -10.20
CA VAL A 112 10.28 -12.06 -10.56
C VAL A 112 9.25 -12.53 -11.56
N PRO A 113 9.65 -12.78 -12.83
CA PRO A 113 8.71 -13.22 -13.85
C PRO A 113 8.19 -14.63 -13.53
N PRO A 114 7.03 -15.01 -14.10
CA PRO A 114 6.54 -16.38 -13.97
C PRO A 114 7.38 -17.39 -14.78
N PRO A 115 7.22 -18.70 -14.49
CA PRO A 115 7.82 -19.77 -15.28
C PRO A 115 7.32 -19.72 -16.74
N ASP A 116 8.10 -20.23 -17.70
CA ASP A 116 7.77 -20.13 -19.13
C ASP A 116 6.38 -20.67 -19.48
N ALA A 117 5.92 -21.74 -18.82
CA ALA A 117 4.59 -22.33 -19.04
C ALA A 117 3.43 -21.37 -18.67
N GLU A 118 3.68 -20.36 -17.83
CA GLU A 118 2.70 -19.39 -17.35
C GLU A 118 2.90 -18.00 -17.99
N ARG A 119 3.83 -17.87 -18.94
CA ARG A 119 4.12 -16.63 -19.68
C ARG A 119 3.08 -16.37 -20.77
N SER A 120 1.82 -16.32 -20.37
CA SER A 120 0.69 -15.93 -21.21
C SER A 120 -0.23 -14.99 -20.44
N GLY A 121 -0.92 -14.09 -21.15
CA GLY A 121 -1.84 -13.14 -20.56
C GLY A 121 -1.21 -11.79 -20.15
N PRO A 122 -1.97 -10.93 -19.45
CA PRO A 122 -1.78 -9.48 -19.44
C PRO A 122 -0.73 -8.98 -18.43
N GLY A 123 0.45 -9.61 -18.40
CA GLY A 123 1.57 -9.25 -17.53
C GLY A 123 2.06 -7.81 -17.72
N ALA A 124 1.93 -7.27 -18.94
CA ALA A 124 2.32 -5.90 -19.27
C ALA A 124 1.57 -4.85 -18.43
N LEU A 125 0.25 -5.00 -18.25
CA LEU A 125 -0.54 -4.06 -17.44
C LEU A 125 -0.23 -4.17 -15.95
N VAL A 126 0.04 -5.39 -15.45
CA VAL A 126 0.48 -5.59 -14.06
C VAL A 126 1.81 -4.88 -13.82
N CYS A 127 2.75 -4.97 -14.76
CA CYS A 127 4.02 -4.27 -14.65
C CYS A 127 3.89 -2.76 -14.85
N ALA A 128 2.97 -2.30 -15.69
CA ALA A 128 2.63 -0.89 -15.78
C ALA A 128 2.13 -0.36 -14.42
N LEU A 129 1.24 -1.08 -13.73
CA LEU A 129 0.80 -0.73 -12.37
C LEU A 129 2.00 -0.63 -11.41
N LEU A 130 2.88 -1.63 -11.39
CA LEU A 130 4.03 -1.65 -10.50
C LEU A 130 5.03 -0.53 -10.79
N ALA A 131 5.23 -0.18 -12.07
CA ALA A 131 6.07 0.94 -12.49
C ALA A 131 5.48 2.29 -12.03
N GLU A 132 4.20 2.53 -12.32
CA GLU A 132 3.46 3.73 -11.90
C GLU A 132 3.52 3.91 -10.36
N TRP A 133 3.36 2.81 -9.64
CA TRP A 133 3.41 2.81 -8.18
C TRP A 133 4.82 3.09 -7.63
N ALA A 134 5.86 2.61 -8.32
CA ALA A 134 7.25 2.94 -8.00
C ALA A 134 7.67 4.32 -8.51
N GLY A 135 6.78 5.06 -9.18
CA GLY A 135 7.06 6.36 -9.81
C GLY A 135 8.07 6.26 -10.95
N GLN A 136 8.09 5.12 -11.63
CA GLN A 136 8.93 4.84 -12.80
C GLN A 136 8.10 4.90 -14.09
N PRO A 137 8.71 5.23 -15.23
CA PRO A 137 8.04 5.11 -16.52
C PRO A 137 7.68 3.64 -16.80
N ARG A 138 6.56 3.39 -17.50
CA ARG A 138 6.04 2.03 -17.75
C ARG A 138 7.04 1.16 -18.51
N GLU A 139 7.81 1.79 -19.39
CA GLU A 139 8.85 1.20 -20.23
C GLU A 139 10.00 0.62 -19.38
N ALA A 140 10.22 1.12 -18.15
CA ALA A 140 11.29 0.63 -17.27
C ALA A 140 11.12 -0.85 -16.89
N LEU A 141 9.88 -1.36 -16.91
CA LEU A 141 9.59 -2.77 -16.65
C LEU A 141 9.15 -3.56 -17.89
N ALA A 142 8.94 -2.92 -19.03
CA ALA A 142 8.43 -3.56 -20.25
C ALA A 142 9.19 -4.85 -20.56
N HIS A 143 10.52 -4.78 -20.74
CA HIS A 143 11.36 -5.94 -21.05
C HIS A 143 11.27 -7.13 -20.07
N ARG A 144 10.87 -6.90 -18.82
CA ARG A 144 10.73 -7.97 -17.82
C ARG A 144 9.37 -8.65 -17.89
N CYS A 145 8.40 -8.04 -18.54
CA CYS A 145 7.00 -8.46 -18.63
C CYS A 145 6.51 -8.62 -20.07
N ASP A 146 7.35 -8.27 -21.07
CA ASP A 146 7.12 -8.41 -22.51
C ASP A 146 6.88 -9.86 -22.94
N ARG A 147 7.43 -10.82 -22.19
CA ARG A 147 7.18 -12.24 -22.44
C ARG A 147 5.81 -12.71 -21.95
N GLY A 148 5.01 -11.85 -21.34
CA GLY A 148 3.68 -12.17 -20.83
C GLY A 148 3.71 -12.84 -19.45
N GLY A 149 2.51 -13.01 -18.88
CA GLY A 149 2.31 -13.60 -17.57
C GLY A 149 2.56 -12.63 -16.41
N SER A 150 1.73 -12.73 -15.38
CA SER A 150 1.81 -11.87 -14.20
C SER A 150 3.02 -12.23 -13.32
N PRO A 151 3.77 -11.26 -12.78
CA PRO A 151 4.92 -11.54 -11.92
C PRO A 151 4.56 -12.44 -10.73
N LEU A 152 5.38 -13.44 -10.42
CA LEU A 152 5.18 -14.27 -9.22
C LEU A 152 5.43 -13.47 -7.94
N ARG A 153 6.44 -12.61 -7.98
CA ARG A 153 6.84 -11.77 -6.86
C ARG A 153 7.21 -10.40 -7.34
N PHE A 154 6.96 -9.39 -6.52
CA PHE A 154 7.46 -8.04 -6.75
C PHE A 154 8.02 -7.44 -5.47
N ARG A 155 8.89 -6.45 -5.63
CA ARG A 155 9.43 -5.62 -4.55
C ARG A 155 9.37 -4.16 -4.96
N ILE A 156 8.76 -3.34 -4.10
CA ILE A 156 8.74 -1.87 -4.21
C ILE A 156 9.21 -1.33 -2.88
N GLY A 157 10.49 -0.98 -2.77
CA GLY A 157 11.09 -0.55 -1.51
C GLY A 157 10.95 -1.63 -0.42
N PRO A 158 10.25 -1.36 0.70
CA PRO A 158 10.00 -2.32 1.78
C PRO A 158 8.87 -3.31 1.49
N TRP A 159 8.03 -3.04 0.48
CA TRP A 159 6.90 -3.88 0.13
C TRP A 159 7.35 -5.08 -0.67
N ARG A 160 6.92 -6.28 -0.26
CA ARG A 160 7.11 -7.51 -1.01
C ARG A 160 5.77 -8.15 -1.28
N GLY A 161 5.42 -8.30 -2.56
CA GLY A 161 4.24 -9.02 -3.00
C GLY A 161 4.59 -10.42 -3.46
N GLU A 162 3.78 -11.39 -3.08
CA GLU A 162 3.83 -12.77 -3.56
C GLU A 162 2.46 -13.14 -4.09
N ARG A 163 2.40 -13.60 -5.35
CA ARG A 163 1.16 -14.00 -6.00
C ARG A 163 0.67 -15.30 -5.35
N THR A 164 -0.48 -15.24 -4.68
CA THR A 164 -1.11 -16.37 -3.99
C THR A 164 -2.26 -16.97 -4.78
N ALA A 165 -2.83 -16.23 -5.74
CA ALA A 165 -3.85 -16.74 -6.64
C ALA A 165 -3.76 -16.09 -8.02
N ASP A 166 -4.16 -16.85 -9.04
CA ASP A 166 -4.31 -16.40 -10.42
C ASP A 166 -5.44 -17.22 -11.07
N VAL A 167 -6.61 -16.60 -11.18
CA VAL A 167 -7.87 -17.27 -11.53
C VAL A 167 -8.48 -16.62 -12.76
N ALA A 168 -8.98 -17.43 -13.70
CA ALA A 168 -9.78 -16.93 -14.81
C ALA A 168 -11.20 -16.62 -14.31
N GLU A 169 -11.72 -15.44 -14.64
CA GLU A 169 -13.04 -14.97 -14.21
C GLU A 169 -13.72 -14.18 -15.33
N GLN A 170 -15.01 -13.92 -15.18
CA GLN A 170 -15.79 -13.05 -16.05
C GLN A 170 -16.34 -11.91 -15.20
N LEU A 171 -16.07 -10.67 -15.62
CA LEU A 171 -16.59 -9.47 -14.94
C LEU A 171 -17.45 -8.63 -15.88
N PRO A 172 -18.48 -7.94 -15.37
CA PRO A 172 -19.18 -6.91 -16.14
C PRO A 172 -18.18 -5.89 -16.67
N ARG A 173 -18.30 -5.49 -17.94
CA ARG A 173 -17.33 -4.59 -18.57
C ARG A 173 -17.19 -3.24 -17.86
N HIS A 174 -18.27 -2.72 -17.29
CA HIS A 174 -18.28 -1.46 -16.53
C HIS A 174 -17.31 -1.47 -15.34
N GLU A 175 -17.04 -2.65 -14.76
CA GLU A 175 -16.09 -2.80 -13.66
C GLU A 175 -14.63 -2.52 -14.07
N LEU A 176 -14.32 -2.58 -15.37
CA LEU A 176 -12.99 -2.37 -15.94
C LEU A 176 -12.79 -0.98 -16.58
N ARG A 177 -13.78 -0.07 -16.50
CA ARG A 177 -13.66 1.29 -17.05
C ARG A 177 -12.42 2.00 -16.51
N ALA A 178 -11.58 2.55 -17.38
CA ALA A 178 -10.41 3.32 -16.98
C ALA A 178 -10.61 4.82 -17.29
N ASP A 179 -11.63 5.42 -16.68
CA ASP A 179 -11.83 6.87 -16.63
C ASP A 179 -12.07 7.31 -15.18
N HIS A 180 -12.46 8.58 -14.95
CA HIS A 180 -12.76 9.11 -13.61
C HIS A 180 -14.26 9.14 -13.31
N LEU A 181 -15.07 8.65 -14.25
CA LEU A 181 -16.53 8.64 -14.17
C LEU A 181 -16.93 7.34 -13.45
N GLU A 182 -17.93 7.39 -12.59
CA GLU A 182 -18.35 6.26 -11.73
C GLU A 182 -17.28 5.82 -10.72
N PRO A 183 -17.06 6.62 -9.66
CA PRO A 183 -16.31 6.12 -8.51
C PRO A 183 -17.02 4.90 -7.91
N PRO A 184 -16.27 3.93 -7.38
CA PRO A 184 -16.86 2.85 -6.59
C PRO A 184 -17.67 3.43 -5.44
N ILE A 185 -18.71 2.70 -5.01
CA ILE A 185 -19.53 3.08 -3.86
C ILE A 185 -18.58 3.33 -2.67
N ARG A 186 -18.70 4.51 -2.06
CA ARG A 186 -17.86 4.90 -0.93
C ARG A 186 -18.13 3.96 0.25
N THR A 187 -17.24 3.01 0.48
CA THR A 187 -17.20 2.30 1.76
C THR A 187 -16.52 3.24 2.76
N PRO A 188 -17.09 3.49 3.95
CA PRO A 188 -16.42 4.30 4.96
C PRO A 188 -15.06 3.67 5.28
N SER A 189 -14.00 4.39 4.92
CA SER A 189 -12.64 4.03 5.29
C SER A 189 -12.51 4.21 6.80
N PRO A 190 -12.07 3.21 7.57
CA PRO A 190 -11.55 3.50 8.89
C PRO A 190 -10.20 4.20 8.69
N ARG A 191 -10.22 5.52 8.42
CA ARG A 191 -9.03 6.39 8.47
C ARG A 191 -8.34 6.33 9.84
N ASP A 192 -9.01 5.72 10.82
CA ASP A 192 -8.57 5.55 12.20
C ASP A 192 -8.03 4.16 12.57
N ALA A 193 -7.87 3.25 11.61
CA ALA A 193 -7.46 1.88 11.94
C ALA A 193 -5.99 1.79 12.35
N LEU A 194 -5.75 1.22 13.53
CA LEU A 194 -4.44 0.67 13.87
C LEU A 194 -4.12 -0.51 12.96
N ILE A 195 -2.87 -0.61 12.54
CA ILE A 195 -2.34 -1.76 11.79
C ILE A 195 -2.31 -3.00 12.68
N VAL A 196 -2.11 -2.80 13.97
CA VAL A 196 -2.02 -3.84 14.99
C VAL A 196 -3.20 -3.78 15.95
N THR A 197 -3.55 -4.93 16.52
CA THR A 197 -4.60 -5.00 17.53
C THR A 197 -4.16 -4.37 18.84
N HIS A 198 -5.13 -3.96 19.68
CA HIS A 198 -4.83 -3.49 21.03
C HIS A 198 -4.11 -4.54 21.89
N THR A 199 -4.37 -5.83 21.67
CA THR A 199 -3.67 -6.91 22.39
C THR A 199 -2.21 -7.02 21.95
N THR A 200 -1.91 -6.78 20.67
CA THR A 200 -0.53 -6.64 20.18
C THR A 200 0.16 -5.43 20.82
N LEU A 201 -0.50 -4.27 20.88
CA LEU A 201 0.04 -3.07 21.54
C LEU A 201 0.36 -3.31 23.01
N ALA A 202 -0.54 -3.97 23.74
CA ALA A 202 -0.34 -4.32 25.15
C ALA A 202 0.87 -5.23 25.39
N ARG A 203 1.28 -6.00 24.36
CA ARG A 203 2.39 -6.96 24.41
C ARG A 203 3.71 -6.41 23.87
N LEU A 204 3.75 -5.18 23.34
CA LEU A 204 4.98 -4.55 22.82
C LEU A 204 6.08 -4.40 23.88
N ARG A 205 5.72 -4.54 25.16
CA ARG A 205 6.62 -4.60 26.29
C ARG A 205 6.24 -5.80 27.14
N LYS A 206 7.24 -6.53 27.66
CA LYS A 206 6.99 -7.50 28.74
C LYS A 206 6.59 -6.73 29.98
N THR A 207 5.34 -6.88 30.39
CA THR A 207 4.77 -6.20 31.54
C THR A 207 4.21 -7.19 32.54
N ARG A 208 4.14 -6.78 33.81
CA ARG A 208 3.40 -7.53 34.83
C ARG A 208 1.90 -7.41 34.56
N ALA A 209 1.10 -8.34 35.09
CA ALA A 209 -0.35 -8.40 34.87
C ALA A 209 -1.11 -7.15 35.37
N ASP A 210 -0.50 -6.35 36.24
CA ASP A 210 -1.01 -5.13 36.86
C ASP A 210 -0.49 -3.83 36.21
N ALA A 211 0.13 -3.92 35.02
CA ALA A 211 0.70 -2.74 34.38
C ALA A 211 -0.36 -1.69 34.01
N GLU A 212 -0.11 -0.45 34.41
CA GLU A 212 -0.93 0.68 33.98
C GLU A 212 -0.72 0.97 32.49
N PHE A 213 -1.79 1.37 31.81
CA PHE A 213 -1.76 1.76 30.39
C PHE A 213 -1.79 3.28 30.25
N GLY A 214 -1.17 3.77 29.20
CA GLY A 214 -1.15 5.17 28.78
C GLY A 214 -1.48 5.30 27.30
N ALA A 215 -1.34 6.54 26.80
CA ALA A 215 -1.55 6.86 25.40
C ALA A 215 -0.38 7.67 24.85
N LEU A 216 -0.09 7.46 23.57
CA LEU A 216 0.85 8.26 22.79
C LEU A 216 0.07 9.18 21.87
N ASP A 217 0.25 10.50 22.02
CA ASP A 217 -0.23 11.48 21.05
C ASP A 217 0.80 11.64 19.93
N ALA A 218 0.47 11.19 18.73
CA ALA A 218 1.36 11.23 17.57
C ALA A 218 0.84 12.22 16.53
N LYS A 219 1.71 13.11 16.03
CA LYS A 219 1.37 14.07 14.97
C LYS A 219 2.34 14.00 13.80
N ASN A 220 1.81 13.93 12.59
CA ASN A 220 2.60 14.08 11.37
C ASN A 220 2.63 15.54 10.92
N ALA A 221 3.71 16.26 11.23
CA ALA A 221 3.91 17.64 10.80
C ALA A 221 4.63 17.75 9.44
N THR A 222 4.84 16.62 8.73
CA THR A 222 5.56 16.60 7.46
C THR A 222 4.64 16.77 6.24
N ASP A 223 5.25 16.89 5.07
CA ASP A 223 4.60 17.05 3.77
C ASP A 223 4.15 15.73 3.12
N ALA A 224 4.28 14.61 3.81
CA ALA A 224 4.00 13.29 3.27
C ALA A 224 3.40 12.37 4.32
N ARG A 225 2.74 11.31 3.86
CA ARG A 225 2.26 10.24 4.73
C ARG A 225 3.42 9.60 5.46
N ALA A 226 3.21 9.22 6.72
CA ALA A 226 4.20 8.57 7.55
C ALA A 226 3.63 7.35 8.25
N LEU A 227 4.40 6.27 8.31
CA LEU A 227 4.13 5.11 9.14
C LEU A 227 4.78 5.31 10.50
N LEU A 228 3.97 5.39 11.54
CA LEU A 228 4.42 5.33 12.92
C LEU A 228 4.84 3.91 13.29
N THR A 229 6.01 3.80 13.93
CA THR A 229 6.57 2.54 14.42
C THR A 229 6.84 2.62 15.91
N ILE A 230 6.55 1.56 16.65
CA ILE A 230 6.83 1.44 18.09
C ILE A 230 7.60 0.14 18.31
N ASN A 231 8.82 0.24 18.83
CA ASN A 231 9.79 -0.86 18.94
C ASN A 231 9.96 -1.63 17.60
N GLY A 232 9.94 -0.90 16.48
CA GLY A 232 10.00 -1.46 15.13
C GLY A 232 8.73 -2.15 14.63
N THR A 233 7.68 -2.22 15.45
CA THR A 233 6.36 -2.71 15.01
C THR A 233 5.62 -1.58 14.29
N PRO A 234 5.12 -1.78 13.06
CA PRO A 234 4.29 -0.78 12.37
C PRO A 234 2.93 -0.67 13.05
N VAL A 235 2.53 0.54 13.44
CA VAL A 235 1.33 0.76 14.27
C VAL A 235 0.23 1.49 13.54
N ARG A 236 0.54 2.59 12.83
CA ARG A 236 -0.48 3.43 12.18
C ARG A 236 0.12 4.27 11.07
N TRP A 237 -0.64 4.46 10.00
CA TRP A 237 -0.36 5.48 8.98
C TRP A 237 -0.97 6.82 9.39
N LEU A 238 -0.25 7.90 9.18
CA LEU A 238 -0.68 9.27 9.43
C LEU A 238 -0.51 10.08 8.14
N ASP A 239 -1.60 10.66 7.64
CA ASP A 239 -1.58 11.61 6.53
C ASP A 239 -0.87 12.92 6.93
N PRO A 240 -0.41 13.74 5.96
CA PRO A 240 0.19 15.05 6.25
C PRO A 240 -0.73 15.91 7.13
N GLY A 241 -0.20 16.44 8.24
CA GLY A 241 -0.95 17.26 9.20
C GLY A 241 -1.85 16.48 10.17
N GLU A 242 -2.02 15.17 9.98
CA GLU A 242 -2.86 14.33 10.84
C GLU A 242 -2.24 14.13 12.23
N GLY A 243 -3.08 14.12 13.26
CA GLY A 243 -2.75 13.66 14.60
C GLY A 243 -3.61 12.47 15.01
N ALA A 244 -3.05 11.58 15.83
CA ALA A 244 -3.75 10.41 16.35
C ALA A 244 -3.30 10.08 17.77
N VAL A 245 -4.25 9.61 18.58
CA VAL A 245 -3.97 9.10 19.93
C VAL A 245 -3.92 7.57 19.88
N ILE A 246 -2.76 7.00 20.19
CA ILE A 246 -2.56 5.55 20.29
C ILE A 246 -2.68 5.14 21.75
N SER A 247 -3.82 4.56 22.12
CA SER A 247 -4.11 4.07 23.47
C SER A 247 -3.80 2.58 23.63
N GLY A 248 -3.74 2.11 24.89
CA GLY A 248 -3.52 0.68 25.20
C GLY A 248 -2.05 0.27 25.19
N LEU A 249 -1.12 1.24 25.25
CA LEU A 249 0.30 1.00 25.47
C LEU A 249 0.57 0.96 26.97
N PRO A 250 1.28 -0.05 27.50
CA PRO A 250 1.72 0.00 28.89
C PRO A 250 2.58 1.23 29.17
N LYS A 251 2.50 1.83 30.35
CA LYS A 251 3.32 3.00 30.68
C LYS A 251 4.82 2.66 30.64
N GLY A 252 5.64 3.61 30.21
CA GLY A 252 7.10 3.51 30.19
C GLY A 252 7.72 3.88 28.85
N GLY A 253 9.01 3.58 28.68
CA GLY A 253 9.77 3.94 27.49
C GLY A 253 9.61 3.00 26.31
N TYR A 254 9.59 3.59 25.11
CA TYR A 254 9.49 2.93 23.81
C TYR A 254 10.46 3.56 22.81
N SER A 255 10.93 2.76 21.86
CA SER A 255 11.63 3.27 20.67
C SER A 255 10.61 3.62 19.60
N ILE A 256 10.40 4.91 19.34
CA ILE A 256 9.36 5.41 18.43
C ILE A 256 10.01 6.09 17.24
N GLY A 257 9.67 5.64 16.03
CA GLY A 257 10.20 6.18 14.78
C GLY A 257 9.10 6.33 13.73
N ALA A 258 9.43 7.01 12.63
CA ALA A 258 8.53 7.12 11.48
C ALA A 258 9.24 6.97 10.14
N MET A 259 8.59 6.30 9.19
CA MET A 259 9.09 6.12 7.83
C MET A 259 8.03 6.45 6.77
N ARG A 260 8.47 6.81 5.57
CA ARG A 260 7.61 7.09 4.42
C ARG A 260 7.05 5.77 3.85
N PRO A 261 5.99 5.81 3.01
CA PRO A 261 5.42 4.62 2.40
C PRO A 261 6.41 3.76 1.64
N PHE A 262 7.44 4.35 1.05
CA PHE A 262 8.50 3.63 0.33
C PHE A 262 9.72 3.25 1.18
N GLY A 263 9.60 3.33 2.51
CA GLY A 263 10.61 2.83 3.47
C GLY A 263 11.69 3.82 3.86
N ASN A 264 11.74 5.00 3.22
CA ASN A 264 12.69 6.05 3.59
C ASN A 264 12.39 6.57 5.00
N PRO A 265 13.37 6.69 5.90
CA PRO A 265 13.14 7.29 7.21
C PRO A 265 12.63 8.73 7.07
N VAL A 266 11.58 9.06 7.82
CA VAL A 266 11.19 10.46 8.06
C VAL A 266 11.87 10.91 9.35
N ARG A 267 11.65 10.14 10.41
CA ARG A 267 12.23 10.37 11.73
C ARG A 267 12.84 9.06 12.24
N PRO A 268 14.15 9.00 12.49
CA PRO A 268 14.77 7.80 13.04
C PRO A 268 14.17 7.48 14.41
N PRO A 269 14.19 6.20 14.84
CA PRO A 269 13.68 5.83 16.15
C PRO A 269 14.35 6.60 17.29
N ARG A 270 13.54 7.10 18.22
CA ARG A 270 13.98 7.79 19.44
C ARG A 270 13.24 7.25 20.65
N TYR A 271 13.88 7.32 21.80
CA TYR A 271 13.27 6.92 23.06
C TYR A 271 12.21 7.94 23.49
N VAL A 272 10.98 7.47 23.72
CA VAL A 272 9.84 8.28 24.17
C VAL A 272 9.15 7.57 25.31
N VAL A 273 8.76 8.31 26.34
CA VAL A 273 8.01 7.79 27.49
C VAL A 273 6.51 7.93 27.23
N VAL A 274 5.75 6.87 27.47
CA VAL A 274 4.29 6.81 27.40
C VAL A 274 3.70 6.82 28.83
N PRO A 275 2.69 7.64 29.14
CA PRO A 275 2.03 8.59 28.25
C PRO A 275 2.94 9.74 27.84
N GLY A 276 2.78 10.22 26.61
CA GLY A 276 3.63 11.27 26.04
C GLY A 276 3.22 11.63 24.62
N ALA A 277 4.01 12.51 23.98
CA ALA A 277 3.76 12.99 22.64
C ALA A 277 4.95 12.72 21.71
N PHE A 278 4.66 12.53 20.42
CA PHE A 278 5.65 12.33 19.37
C PHE A 278 5.25 13.09 18.10
N VAL A 279 6.07 14.06 17.71
CA VAL A 279 5.90 14.81 16.46
C VAL A 279 6.88 14.28 15.42
N ILE A 280 6.37 13.99 14.23
CA ILE A 280 7.13 13.65 13.04
C ILE A 280 7.34 14.96 12.28
N ASP A 281 8.59 15.42 12.16
CA ASP A 281 9.02 16.66 11.51
C ASP A 281 10.12 16.39 10.46
#